data_AF-A0A1V1NUC6-F1
#
_entry.id   AF-A0A1V1NUC6-F1
#
_cell.length_a   1.000
_cell.length_b   1.000
_cell.length_c   1.000
_cell.angle_alpha   90.00
_cell.angle_beta   90.00
_cell.angle_gamma   90.00
#
_symmetry.space_group_name_H-M   'P 1'
#
loop_
_entity.id
_entity.type
_entity.pdbx_description
1 polymer ?
#
loop_
_entity_poly.entity_id
_entity_poly.type
_entity_poly.pdbx_seq_one_letter_code
_entity_poly.pdbx_strand_id
1 'polypeptide(L)'
;MLSTHSPHIVSAVHKEQIRVLIKENNHLSVITNFTRSYGVKVDQILLEIFRTNALRIPEIENKLLKLREMVSSNQYDSDECNMLKQELEKTIGYDDTDLALIRLEIAKRKKI
;
A
#
# COMPACT_ATOMS: atom_id res chain seq x y z
N MET A 1 -3.74 -17.24 23.73
CA MET A 1 -3.01 -16.90 22.50
C MET A 1 -3.91 -16.00 21.68
N LEU A 2 -3.45 -14.80 21.31
CA LEU A 2 -4.21 -13.86 20.48
C LEU A 2 -3.69 -13.95 19.04
N SER A 3 -4.58 -14.18 18.08
CA SER A 3 -4.27 -14.05 16.65
C SER A 3 -4.83 -12.72 16.16
N THR A 4 -4.06 -11.99 15.36
CA THR A 4 -4.48 -10.70 14.82
C THR A 4 -3.92 -10.52 13.42
N HIS A 5 -4.74 -9.91 12.56
CA HIS A 5 -4.31 -9.39 11.26
C HIS A 5 -4.13 -7.87 11.31
N SER A 6 -4.34 -7.23 12.46
CA SER A 6 -4.25 -5.77 12.59
C SER A 6 -2.79 -5.32 12.58
N PRO A 7 -2.37 -4.53 11.56
CA PRO A 7 -1.03 -3.96 11.47
C PRO A 7 -0.59 -3.19 12.71
N HIS A 8 -1.51 -2.44 13.31
CA HIS A 8 -1.26 -1.60 14.47
C HIS A 8 -1.00 -2.41 15.74
N ILE A 9 -1.69 -3.55 15.90
CA ILE A 9 -1.43 -4.45 17.03
C ILE A 9 -0.10 -5.16 16.84
N VAL A 10 0.19 -5.60 15.61
CA VAL A 10 1.45 -6.25 15.26
C VAL A 10 2.66 -5.32 15.44
N SER A 11 2.52 -4.03 15.14
CA SER A 11 3.60 -3.06 15.31
C SER A 11 3.81 -2.59 16.76
N ALA A 12 2.81 -2.76 17.63
CA ALA A 12 2.86 -2.32 19.03
C ALA A 12 3.52 -3.35 19.97
N VAL A 13 3.75 -4.59 19.51
CA VAL A 13 4.35 -5.67 20.32
C VAL A 13 5.83 -5.86 19.99
N HIS A 14 6.61 -6.34 20.96
CA HIS A 14 8.02 -6.67 20.72
C HIS A 14 8.14 -7.88 19.80
N LYS A 15 9.18 -7.91 18.93
CA LYS A 15 9.36 -9.02 17.96
C LYS A 15 9.38 -10.39 18.60
N GLU A 16 9.90 -10.50 19.82
CA GLU A 16 10.05 -11.74 20.56
C GLU A 16 8.68 -12.34 20.92
N GLN A 17 7.62 -11.52 20.86
CA GLN A 17 6.23 -11.87 21.12
C GLN A 17 5.48 -12.26 19.83
N ILE A 18 6.05 -12.03 18.64
CA ILE A 18 5.42 -12.34 17.35
C ILE A 18 5.74 -13.79 16.97
N ARG A 19 4.71 -14.51 16.49
CA ARG A 19 4.84 -15.85 15.90
C ARG A 19 4.07 -15.84 14.59
N VAL A 20 4.74 -16.10 13.47
CA VAL A 20 4.08 -16.23 12.16
C VAL A 20 4.00 -17.71 11.80
N LEU A 21 2.79 -18.18 11.55
CA LEU A 21 2.52 -19.55 11.12
C LEU A 21 2.36 -19.57 9.60
N ILE A 22 3.15 -20.41 8.93
CA ILE A 22 3.08 -20.57 7.47
C ILE A 22 2.78 -22.03 7.15
N LYS A 23 1.78 -22.24 6.30
CA LYS A 23 1.43 -23.56 5.78
C LYS A 23 1.86 -23.64 4.31
N GLU A 24 2.85 -24.48 4.02
CA GLU A 24 3.34 -24.76 2.66
C GLU A 24 3.32 -26.28 2.44
N ASN A 25 2.76 -26.76 1.34
CA ASN A 25 2.73 -28.18 0.97
C ASN A 25 2.28 -29.12 2.12
N ASN A 26 1.24 -28.72 2.86
CA ASN A 26 0.71 -29.42 4.03
C ASN A 26 1.63 -29.49 5.26
N HIS A 27 2.77 -28.82 5.25
CA HIS A 27 3.63 -28.64 6.42
C HIS A 27 3.41 -27.27 7.07
N LEU A 28 3.32 -27.26 8.40
CA LEU A 28 3.23 -26.05 9.21
C LEU A 28 4.62 -25.67 9.72
N SER A 29 5.05 -24.44 9.46
CA SER A 29 6.29 -23.88 9.97
C SER A 29 6.00 -22.65 10.84
N VAL A 30 6.86 -22.43 11.85
CA VAL A 30 6.77 -21.28 12.76
C VAL A 30 7.98 -20.40 12.54
N ILE A 31 7.75 -19.12 12.24
CA ILE A 31 8.81 -18.12 12.16
C ILE A 31 8.82 -17.32 13.44
N THR A 32 9.99 -17.25 14.06
CA THR A 32 10.24 -16.56 15.33
C THR A 32 11.40 -15.58 15.26
N ASN A 33 12.19 -15.61 14.18
CA ASN A 33 13.45 -14.90 14.08
C ASN A 33 13.33 -13.67 13.16
N PHE A 34 12.74 -12.60 13.69
CA PHE A 34 12.65 -11.31 13.01
C PHE A 34 13.92 -10.50 13.29
N THR A 35 14.65 -10.09 12.25
CA THR A 35 15.99 -9.50 12.42
C THR A 35 15.94 -8.03 12.83
N ARG A 36 14.80 -7.35 12.66
CA ARG A 36 14.67 -5.89 12.79
C ARG A 36 13.51 -5.56 13.74
N SER A 37 13.78 -5.05 14.94
CA SER A 37 12.69 -4.93 15.93
C SER A 37 12.76 -3.79 16.94
N TYR A 38 13.68 -2.85 16.74
CA TYR A 38 13.67 -1.65 17.56
C TYR A 38 13.97 -0.44 16.69
N GLY A 39 13.03 0.52 16.64
CA GLY A 39 13.13 1.74 15.84
C GLY A 39 12.83 1.59 14.34
N VAL A 40 12.36 0.42 13.90
CA VAL A 40 12.04 0.16 12.49
C VAL A 40 10.63 0.65 12.16
N LYS A 41 10.47 1.24 10.97
CA LYS A 41 9.18 1.78 10.52
C LYS A 41 8.13 0.65 10.40
N VAL A 42 6.87 0.97 10.72
CA VAL A 42 5.74 0.03 10.74
C VAL A 42 5.57 -0.69 9.41
N ASP A 43 5.71 0.04 8.30
CA ASP A 43 5.67 -0.52 6.94
C ASP A 43 6.64 -1.70 6.74
N GLN A 44 7.89 -1.57 7.20
CA GLN A 44 8.90 -2.62 7.07
C GLN A 44 8.55 -3.86 7.89
N ILE A 45 7.96 -3.66 9.08
CA ILE A 45 7.47 -4.76 9.92
C ILE A 45 6.35 -5.51 9.19
N LEU A 46 5.44 -4.79 8.53
CA LEU A 46 4.35 -5.39 7.76
C LEU A 46 4.86 -6.14 6.54
N LEU A 47 5.81 -5.58 5.79
CA LEU A 47 6.44 -6.25 4.65
C LEU A 47 7.12 -7.56 5.08
N GLU A 48 7.87 -7.54 6.19
CA GLU A 48 8.55 -8.73 6.74
C GLU A 48 7.55 -9.81 7.22
N ILE A 49 6.50 -9.40 7.93
CA ILE A 49 5.52 -10.32 8.52
C ILE A 49 4.59 -10.91 7.46
N PHE A 50 4.11 -10.09 6.53
CA PHE A 50 3.24 -10.54 5.44
C PHE A 50 4.01 -11.12 4.25
N ARG A 51 5.36 -11.15 4.30
CA ARG A 51 6.23 -11.64 3.22
C ARG A 51 5.85 -11.07 1.85
N THR A 52 5.51 -9.78 1.84
CA THR A 52 5.18 -9.05 0.61
C THR A 52 6.22 -7.96 0.39
N ASN A 53 6.47 -7.65 -0.88
CA ASN A 53 7.39 -6.57 -1.27
C ASN A 53 6.65 -5.24 -1.47
N ALA A 54 5.32 -5.23 -1.32
CA ALA A 54 4.48 -4.05 -1.52
C ALA A 54 3.38 -3.94 -0.46
N LEU A 55 3.12 -2.71 -0.02
CA LEU A 55 2.03 -2.36 0.91
C LEU A 55 0.70 -2.10 0.18
N ARG A 56 0.75 -1.99 -1.15
CA ARG A 56 -0.40 -1.81 -2.02
C ARG A 56 -0.37 -2.90 -3.10
N ILE A 57 -1.56 -3.30 -3.56
CA ILE A 57 -1.70 -4.26 -4.64
C ILE A 57 -1.01 -3.70 -5.91
N PRO A 58 -0.13 -4.47 -6.58
CA PRO A 58 0.64 -3.98 -7.73
C PRO A 58 -0.21 -3.39 -8.86
N GLU A 59 -1.39 -3.96 -9.12
CA GLU A 59 -2.33 -3.44 -10.12
C GLU A 59 -2.74 -1.99 -9.83
N ILE A 60 -3.08 -1.69 -8.57
CA ILE A 60 -3.48 -0.34 -8.14
C ILE A 60 -2.30 0.61 -8.21
N GLU A 61 -1.12 0.18 -7.76
CA GLU A 61 0.09 0.99 -7.82
C GLU A 61 0.44 1.36 -9.27
N ASN A 62 0.37 0.41 -10.20
CA ASN A 62 0.60 0.65 -11.62
C ASN A 62 -0.43 1.62 -12.23
N LYS A 63 -1.71 1.51 -11.85
CA LYS A 63 -2.75 2.46 -12.29
C LYS A 63 -2.48 3.87 -11.76
N LEU A 64 -2.05 4.01 -10.51
CA LEU A 64 -1.67 5.30 -9.93
C LEU A 64 -0.45 5.91 -10.63
N LEU A 65 0.57 5.11 -10.94
CA LEU A 65 1.72 5.54 -11.71
C LEU A 65 1.31 6.03 -13.10
N LYS A 66 0.51 5.25 -13.83
CA LYS A 66 -0.03 5.65 -15.13
C LYS A 66 -0.80 6.98 -15.03
N LEU A 67 -1.65 7.15 -14.03
CA LEU A 67 -2.38 8.39 -13.83
C LEU A 67 -1.43 9.58 -13.60
N ARG A 68 -0.37 9.41 -12.80
CA ARG A 68 0.67 10.45 -12.58
C ARG A 68 1.42 10.78 -13.86
N GLU A 69 1.75 9.80 -14.69
CA GLU A 69 2.42 10.00 -15.98
C GLU A 69 1.54 10.79 -16.94
N MET A 70 0.24 10.50 -17.02
CA MET A 70 -0.72 11.25 -17.83
C MET A 70 -0.82 12.71 -17.38
N VAL A 71 -0.88 12.97 -16.06
CA VAL A 71 -0.89 14.33 -15.51
C VAL A 71 0.43 15.06 -15.82
N SER A 72 1.56 14.37 -15.65
CA SER A 72 2.89 14.93 -15.94
C SER A 72 3.06 15.29 -17.41
N SER A 73 2.47 14.51 -18.31
CA SER A 73 2.48 14.70 -19.77
C SER A 73 1.41 15.68 -20.27
N ASN A 74 0.76 16.44 -19.38
CA ASN A 74 -0.34 17.36 -19.67
C ASN A 74 -1.57 16.71 -20.34
N GLN A 75 -1.75 15.40 -20.18
CA GLN A 75 -2.91 14.66 -20.67
C GLN A 75 -4.05 14.60 -19.62
N TYR A 76 -4.04 15.48 -18.62
CA TYR A 76 -4.99 15.46 -17.50
C TYR A 76 -6.45 15.78 -17.88
N ASP A 77 -6.68 16.35 -19.07
CA ASP A 77 -8.02 16.62 -19.60
C ASP A 77 -8.52 15.54 -20.57
N SER A 78 -7.70 14.52 -20.86
CA SER A 78 -8.13 13.39 -21.69
C SER A 78 -9.25 12.57 -21.03
N ASP A 79 -10.13 12.01 -21.86
CA ASP A 79 -11.19 11.10 -21.40
C ASP A 79 -10.59 9.88 -20.69
N GLU A 80 -9.49 9.33 -21.21
CA GLU A 80 -8.78 8.21 -20.58
C GLU A 80 -8.29 8.56 -19.17
N CYS A 81 -7.71 9.75 -18.97
CA CYS A 81 -7.26 10.18 -17.64
C CYS A 81 -8.44 10.32 -16.68
N ASN A 82 -9.56 10.87 -17.15
CA ASN A 82 -10.75 11.04 -16.33
C ASN A 82 -11.39 9.70 -15.96
N MET A 83 -11.46 8.75 -16.90
CA MET A 83 -11.95 7.40 -16.65
C MET A 83 -11.06 6.66 -15.65
N LEU A 84 -9.74 6.68 -15.83
CA LEU A 84 -8.79 6.03 -14.92
C LEU A 84 -8.86 6.62 -13.50
N LYS A 85 -8.98 7.94 -13.40
CA LYS A 85 -9.17 8.62 -12.11
C LYS A 85 -10.46 8.19 -11.43
N GLN A 86 -11.59 8.19 -12.14
CA GLN A 86 -12.88 7.77 -11.59
C GLN A 86 -12.90 6.29 -11.19
N GLU A 87 -12.25 5.42 -11.96
CA GLU A 87 -12.08 4.02 -11.62
C GLU A 87 -11.33 3.88 -10.29
N LEU A 88 -10.17 4.52 -10.16
CA LEU A 88 -9.38 4.50 -8.93
C LEU A 88 -10.17 5.09 -7.75
N GLU A 89 -10.86 6.21 -7.91
CA GLU A 89 -11.70 6.79 -6.85
C GLU A 89 -12.81 5.86 -6.37
N LYS A 90 -13.37 5.03 -7.27
CA LYS A 90 -14.35 4.00 -6.90
C LYS A 90 -13.70 2.79 -6.22
N THR A 91 -12.50 2.40 -6.64
CA THR A 91 -11.83 1.19 -6.14
C THR A 91 -11.14 1.39 -4.80
N ILE A 92 -10.36 2.46 -4.64
CA ILE A 92 -9.57 2.73 -3.42
C ILE A 92 -10.15 3.84 -2.55
N GLY A 93 -11.19 4.51 -3.02
CA GLY A 93 -11.89 5.57 -2.29
C GLY A 93 -11.39 6.96 -2.65
N TYR A 94 -12.30 7.94 -2.58
CA TYR A 94 -12.00 9.33 -2.93
C TYR A 94 -10.93 9.96 -2.02
N ASP A 95 -10.92 9.58 -0.74
CA ASP A 95 -10.04 10.14 0.29
C ASP A 95 -8.62 9.54 0.30
N ASP A 96 -8.31 8.65 -0.65
CA ASP A 96 -6.94 8.14 -0.80
C ASP A 96 -5.95 9.30 -1.01
N THR A 97 -4.87 9.27 -0.23
CA THR A 97 -3.90 10.37 -0.18
C THR A 97 -3.20 10.59 -1.51
N ASP A 98 -2.90 9.54 -2.26
CA ASP A 98 -2.24 9.66 -3.56
C ASP A 98 -3.18 10.28 -4.59
N LEU A 99 -4.46 9.87 -4.60
CA LEU A 99 -5.47 10.49 -5.46
C LEU A 99 -5.70 11.95 -5.11
N ALA A 100 -5.71 12.30 -3.82
CA ALA A 100 -5.84 13.69 -3.38
C ALA A 100 -4.69 14.57 -3.89
N LEU A 101 -3.44 14.09 -3.82
CA LEU A 101 -2.28 14.80 -4.34
C LEU A 101 -2.34 14.97 -5.87
N ILE A 102 -2.76 13.93 -6.59
CA ILE A 102 -2.94 14.00 -8.05
C ILE A 102 -4.01 15.04 -8.42
N ARG A 103 -5.16 15.06 -7.73
CA ARG A 103 -6.21 16.07 -7.96
C ARG A 103 -5.70 17.49 -7.71
N LEU A 104 -4.93 17.68 -6.64
CA LEU A 104 -4.34 18.98 -6.32
C LEU A 104 -3.40 19.44 -7.45
N GLU A 105 -2.58 18.55 -7.99
CA GLU A 105 -1.69 18.87 -9.10
C GLU A 105 -2.47 19.25 -10.37
N ILE A 106 -3.50 18.49 -10.74
CA ILE A 106 -4.39 18.81 -11.86
C ILE A 106 -5.02 20.19 -11.66
N ALA A 107 -5.56 20.45 -10.46
CA ALA A 107 -6.19 21.74 -10.14
C ALA A 107 -5.21 22.91 -10.22
N LYS A 108 -3.95 22.70 -9.82
CA LYS A 108 -2.88 23.70 -9.96
C LYS A 108 -2.58 23.99 -11.44
N ARG A 109 -2.45 22.95 -12.27
CA ARG A 109 -2.18 23.09 -13.71
C ARG A 109 -3.31 23.78 -14.46
N LYS A 110 -4.57 23.55 -14.07
CA LYS A 110 -5.75 24.23 -14.65
C LYS A 110 -5.88 25.72 -14.29
N LYS A 111 -5.17 26.18 -13.27
CA LYS A 111 -5.16 27.60 -12.85
C LYS A 111 -4.06 28.40 -13.54
N ILE A 112 -3.19 27.75 -14.30
CA ILE A 112 -2.15 28.37 -15.14
C ILE A 112 -2.71 28.51 -16.55
#